data_AF-A0A7W0QX34-F1
#
_entry.id   AF-A0A7W0QX34-F1
#
_cell.length_a   1.000
_cell.length_b   1.000
_cell.length_c   1.000
_cell.angle_alpha   90.00
_cell.angle_beta   90.00
_cell.angle_gamma   90.00
#
_symmetry.space_group_name_H-M   'P 1'
#
loop_
_entity.id
_entity.type
_entity.pdbx_description
1 polymer ?
#
loop_
_entity_poly.entity_id
_entity_poly.type
_entity_poly.pdbx_seq_one_letter_code
_entity_poly.pdbx_strand_id
1 'polypeptide(L)' 'MSFALLGLAVPGIEIAGPGCVVKTFPGYWDLLDQLRGGGRGGLI' A
#
# COMPACT_ATOMS: atom_id res chain seq x y z
N MET A 1 -0.46 -4.85 -7.39
CA MET A 1 0.45 -3.74 -7.03
C MET A 1 -0.16 -2.39 -7.36
N SER A 2 -0.49 -2.03 -8.61
CA SER A 2 -0.99 -0.69 -8.97
C SER A 2 -2.21 -0.19 -8.17
N PHE A 3 -3.17 -1.07 -7.86
CA PHE A 3 -4.35 -0.72 -7.05
C PHE A 3 -4.04 -0.36 -5.60
N ALA A 4 -2.85 -0.70 -5.09
CA ALA A 4 -2.43 -0.28 -3.74
C ALA A 4 -2.37 1.24 -3.60
N LEU A 5 -2.09 1.97 -4.69
CA LEU A 5 -2.10 3.43 -4.71
C LEU A 5 -3.50 4.01 -4.54
N LEU A 6 -4.54 3.33 -5.06
CA LEU A 6 -5.92 3.78 -4.86
C LEU A 6 -6.34 3.70 -3.39
N GLY A 7 -5.90 2.65 -2.67
CA GLY A 7 -6.09 2.53 -1.23
C GLY A 7 -5.33 3.56 -0.39
N LEU A 8 -4.34 4.26 -0.97
CA LEU A 8 -3.67 5.40 -0.35
C LEU A 8 -4.39 6.72 -0.59
N ALA A 9 -4.93 6.89 -1.79
CA ALA A 9 -5.48 8.15 -2.25
C ALA A 9 -6.98 8.32 -1.91
N VAL A 10 -7.73 7.23 -1.85
CA VAL A 10 -9.19 7.24 -1.70
C VAL A 10 -9.59 6.47 -0.44
N PRO A 11 -10.18 7.13 0.57
CA PRO A 11 -10.69 6.47 1.76
C PRO A 11 -11.75 5.42 1.42
N GLY A 12 -11.71 4.27 2.09
CA GLY A 12 -12.70 3.20 1.93
C GLY A 12 -12.47 2.24 0.75
N ILE A 13 -11.34 2.35 0.02
CA ILE A 13 -10.97 1.36 -0.99
C ILE A 13 -10.29 0.15 -0.33
N GLU A 14 -10.81 -1.04 -0.63
CA GLU A 14 -10.22 -2.32 -0.24
C GLU A 14 -9.81 -3.13 -1.48
N ILE A 15 -8.75 -3.93 -1.35
CA ILE A 15 -8.23 -4.75 -2.44
C ILE A 15 -8.75 -6.17 -2.29
N ALA A 16 -9.56 -6.62 -3.26
CA ALA A 16 -9.95 -8.01 -3.36
C ALA A 16 -8.74 -8.87 -3.78
N GLY A 17 -8.38 -9.85 -2.95
CA GLY A 17 -7.27 -10.77 -3.22
C GLY A 17 -5.86 -10.16 -3.06
N PRO A 18 -5.50 -9.65 -1.86
CA PRO A 18 -4.19 -9.07 -1.61
C PRO A 18 -3.04 -10.09 -1.77
N GLY A 19 -3.33 -11.39 -1.72
CA GLY A 19 -2.35 -12.47 -1.91
C GLY A 19 -1.79 -12.62 -3.32
N CYS A 20 -2.37 -11.96 -4.34
CA CYS A 20 -1.91 -12.07 -5.73
C CYS A 20 -0.43 -11.63 -5.94
N VAL A 21 0.10 -10.81 -5.04
CA VAL A 21 1.50 -10.35 -5.08
C VAL A 21 2.49 -11.37 -4.52
N VAL A 22 2.05 -12.33 -3.71
CA VAL A 22 2.93 -13.27 -2.98
C VAL A 22 3.81 -14.08 -3.91
N LYS A 23 3.31 -14.45 -5.10
CA LYS A 23 4.07 -15.23 -6.09
C LYS A 23 5.40 -14.59 -6.53
N THR A 24 5.51 -13.26 -6.41
CA THR A 24 6.69 -12.50 -6.90
C THR A 24 7.26 -11.63 -5.80
N PHE A 25 6.44 -11.20 -4.84
CA PHE A 25 6.86 -10.35 -3.75
C PHE A 25 6.05 -10.62 -2.46
N PRO A 26 6.44 -11.63 -1.66
CA PRO A 26 5.74 -12.02 -0.43
C PRO A 26 5.58 -10.92 0.63
N GLY A 27 6.56 -10.02 0.76
CA GLY A 27 6.57 -8.94 1.76
C GLY A 27 6.07 -7.58 1.27
N TYR A 28 5.33 -7.55 0.14
CA TYR A 28 4.92 -6.30 -0.51
C TYR A 28 4.14 -5.36 0.42
N TRP A 29 3.19 -5.88 1.19
CA TRP A 29 2.30 -5.07 2.03
C TRP A 29 3.02 -4.49 3.25
N ASP A 30 3.91 -5.27 3.88
CA ASP A 30 4.73 -4.79 5.00
C ASP A 30 5.65 -3.65 4.57
N LEU A 31 6.29 -3.78 3.40
CA LEU A 31 7.14 -2.71 2.86
C LEU A 31 6.31 -1.48 2.49
N LEU A 32 5.15 -1.68 1.86
CA LEU A 32 4.27 -0.57 1.50
C LEU A 32 3.83 0.20 2.75
N ASP A 33 3.56 -0.48 3.86
CA ASP A 33 3.17 0.15 5.11
C ASP A 33 4.30 0.99 5.72
N GLN A 34 5.54 0.51 5.67
CA GLN A 34 6.73 1.29 6.06
C GLN A 34 6.87 2.59 5.25
N LEU A 35 6.54 2.55 3.95
CA LEU A 35 6.61 3.73 3.07
C LEU A 35 5.47 4.72 3.29
N ARG A 36 4.28 4.25 3.71
CA ARG A 36 3.11 5.10 3.97
C ARG A 36 3.39 6.17 5.04
N GLY A 37 4.23 5.85 6.03
CA GLY A 37 4.66 6.79 7.06
C GLY A 37 5.63 7.88 6.58
N GLY A 38 6.22 7.75 5.39
CA GLY A 38 7.21 8.68 4.84
C GLY A 38 6.67 9.73 3.85
N GLY A 39 5.36 9.72 3.55
CA GLY A 39 4.74 10.49 2.46
C GLY A 39 4.29 11.92 2.79
N ARG A 40 4.70 12.49 3.93
CA ARG A 40 4.52 13.91 4.30
C ARG A 40 5.84 14.37 4.92
N GLY A 41 6.55 15.34 4.36
CA GLY A 41 6.03 16.70 4.37
C GLY A 41 5.77 17.10 5.82
N GLY A 42 6.84 17.34 6.59
CA GLY A 42 6.75 17.88 7.93
C GLY A 42 6.08 19.25 7.89
N LEU A 43 4.82 19.29 8.30
CA LEU A 43 4.17 20.46 8.85
C LEU A 43 3.05 19.97 9.77
N ILE A 44 3.41 19.67 11.01
CA ILE A 44 2.84 20.22 12.25
C ILE A 44 3.81 19.91 13.39
#